data_AF-A0A3S5CDS6-F1
#
_entry.id   AF-A0A3S5CDS6-F1
#
_cell.length_a   1.000
_cell.length_b   1.000
_cell.length_c   1.000
_cell.angle_alpha   90.00
_cell.angle_beta   90.00
_cell.angle_gamma   90.00
#
_symmetry.space_group_name_H-M   'P 1'
#
loop_
_entity.id
_entity.type
_entity.pdbx_description
1 polymer ?
#
loop_
_entity_poly.entity_id
_entity_poly.type
_entity_poly.pdbx_seq_one_letter_code
_entity_poly.pdbx_strand_id
1 'polypeptide(L)'
;MQDIIDQAKLIPQLVQPTMPPTPGIVDSTTEITTETGTAVENTATQSLNIKQNAGYAQQVAMAPENADLVRKITEHVRSAMRQAADYQSSLEANYSIYWGEDRKEFIRQFCRYGRLLTKDDLGPTGEIELPENPPTLEQFREQILKYDRVYEEVERIEDTRLFDSWLKADLKPFKQSLLAVIRQWSDKFKQYLVDHVTSTLNGLSLFIDDSTTDLKLEGEAEEVGYNKLVTVLERLKLIREAEDATDAGFEPLRETVAMLKEFGEELPDAMTKLLEFLPEQWHELKNVAILTKQKVQPLQEQEVQNIRLMSQRYDQDSARLRSEFSEADVFLFNCEEPYIVLDQVSPLNVIASMQS
;
A
#
# COMPACT_ATOMS: atom_id res chain seq x y z
N MET A 1 -13.34 6.39 -10.53
CA MET A 1 -12.09 6.12 -9.77
C MET A 1 -12.29 6.25 -8.25
N GLN A 2 -13.11 7.19 -7.76
CA GLN A 2 -13.41 7.33 -6.31
C GLN A 2 -14.18 6.13 -5.73
N ASP A 3 -15.18 5.58 -6.45
CA ASP A 3 -16.01 4.47 -5.93
C ASP A 3 -15.32 3.09 -5.90
N ILE A 4 -14.18 2.94 -6.58
CA ILE A 4 -13.46 1.65 -6.69
C ILE A 4 -12.45 1.47 -5.56
N ILE A 5 -11.90 2.59 -5.04
CA ILE A 5 -10.93 2.58 -3.94
C ILE A 5 -11.61 2.21 -2.61
N ASP A 6 -12.89 2.56 -2.44
CA ASP A 6 -13.62 2.25 -1.21
C ASP A 6 -13.96 0.75 -1.06
N GLN A 7 -13.91 -0.05 -2.13
CA GLN A 7 -14.15 -1.50 -2.04
C GLN A 7 -12.94 -2.31 -1.52
N ALA A 8 -11.73 -1.74 -1.53
CA ALA A 8 -10.54 -2.41 -1.00
C ALA A 8 -10.46 -2.43 0.54
N LYS A 9 -11.39 -1.75 1.23
CA LYS A 9 -11.45 -1.68 2.70
C LYS A 9 -12.16 -2.88 3.35
N LEU A 10 -12.74 -3.81 2.59
CA LEU A 10 -13.63 -4.85 3.12
C LEU A 10 -12.99 -6.24 3.36
N ILE A 11 -11.68 -6.46 3.18
CA ILE A 11 -11.06 -7.78 3.40
C ILE A 11 -9.91 -7.71 4.43
N PRO A 12 -9.91 -8.53 5.51
CA PRO A 12 -8.92 -8.47 6.59
C PRO A 12 -7.51 -8.93 6.18
N GLN A 13 -6.49 -8.15 6.58
CA GLN A 13 -5.07 -8.51 6.42
C GLN A 13 -4.61 -9.50 7.49
N LEU A 14 -4.04 -10.62 7.06
CA LEU A 14 -3.37 -11.60 7.92
C LEU A 14 -1.85 -11.55 7.74
N VAL A 15 -1.19 -11.08 8.79
CA VAL A 15 0.10 -11.55 9.37
C VAL A 15 1.36 -11.49 8.49
N GLN A 16 2.29 -10.61 8.90
CA GLN A 16 3.72 -10.67 8.58
C GLN A 16 4.47 -11.55 9.59
N PRO A 17 5.58 -12.23 9.20
CA PRO A 17 6.56 -12.73 10.16
C PRO A 17 7.93 -12.04 10.04
N THR A 18 8.25 -11.35 11.14
CA THR A 18 9.51 -11.26 11.89
C THR A 18 10.81 -11.94 11.39
N MET A 19 11.91 -11.16 11.40
CA MET A 19 13.31 -11.63 11.44
C MET A 19 13.66 -12.22 12.82
N PRO A 20 14.66 -13.12 12.93
CA PRO A 20 15.91 -12.78 13.66
C PRO A 20 17.16 -13.60 13.16
N PRO A 21 18.29 -13.72 13.91
CA PRO A 21 19.36 -12.74 14.09
C PRO A 21 20.78 -13.29 13.73
N THR A 22 21.78 -12.42 13.79
CA THR A 22 23.23 -12.70 13.66
C THR A 22 23.80 -13.55 14.81
N PRO A 23 24.88 -14.31 14.57
CA PRO A 23 25.90 -14.54 15.60
C PRO A 23 27.33 -14.28 15.12
N GLY A 24 28.18 -13.85 16.05
CA GLY A 24 29.61 -13.60 15.85
C GLY A 24 30.53 -14.69 16.43
N ILE A 25 31.83 -14.46 16.17
CA ILE A 25 33.05 -14.90 16.89
C ILE A 25 33.31 -16.41 16.98
N VAL A 26 34.41 -16.91 16.40
CA VAL A 26 35.49 -17.60 17.17
C VAL A 26 36.85 -17.57 16.45
N ASP A 27 37.84 -17.32 17.29
CA ASP A 27 39.29 -17.44 17.22
C ASP A 27 39.80 -18.86 16.87
N SER A 28 41.01 -18.96 16.34
CA SER A 28 41.81 -20.21 16.32
C SER A 28 43.29 -19.89 16.12
N THR A 29 43.98 -19.82 17.26
CA THR A 29 45.43 -19.95 17.41
C THR A 29 45.84 -21.40 17.13
N THR A 30 47.02 -21.63 16.54
CA THR A 30 47.71 -22.92 16.66
C THR A 30 49.22 -22.72 16.71
N GLU A 31 49.80 -23.06 17.86
CA GLU A 31 51.24 -23.24 18.11
C GLU A 31 51.75 -24.55 17.48
N ILE A 32 53.03 -24.61 17.07
CA ILE A 32 53.89 -25.81 17.22
C ILE A 32 55.35 -25.37 17.52
N THR A 33 55.73 -25.52 18.79
CA THR A 33 56.98 -25.99 19.45
C THR A 33 58.33 -26.16 18.71
N THR A 34 59.37 -25.55 19.33
CA THR A 34 60.71 -26.03 19.81
C THR A 34 61.64 -26.85 18.86
N GLU A 35 62.99 -26.78 18.87
CA GLU A 35 63.94 -26.68 20.00
C GLU A 35 65.44 -26.52 19.54
N THR A 36 66.31 -26.11 20.48
CA THR A 36 67.80 -26.23 20.55
C THR A 36 68.69 -25.42 19.57
N GLY A 37 69.87 -24.90 19.90
CA GLY A 37 70.67 -24.90 21.13
C GLY A 37 72.12 -24.43 20.81
N THR A 38 72.59 -23.43 21.58
CA THR A 38 73.99 -23.06 21.94
C THR A 38 75.04 -22.54 20.94
N ALA A 39 75.57 -21.36 21.33
CA ALA A 39 76.92 -20.79 21.14
C ALA A 39 77.36 -20.49 19.69
N VAL A 40 77.87 -19.30 19.34
CA VAL A 40 79.18 -18.78 19.74
C VAL A 40 79.21 -17.25 19.57
N GLU A 41 79.88 -16.59 20.52
CA GLU A 41 80.28 -15.18 20.54
C GLU A 41 80.85 -14.70 19.19
N ASN A 42 80.37 -13.55 18.69
CA ASN A 42 81.14 -12.54 17.91
C ASN A 42 80.24 -11.44 17.29
N THR A 43 79.30 -10.89 18.07
CA THR A 43 78.36 -9.84 17.62
C THR A 43 78.55 -8.50 18.35
N ALA A 44 79.80 -8.05 18.53
CA ALA A 44 80.05 -6.77 19.22
C ALA A 44 80.57 -5.64 18.32
N THR A 45 81.13 -5.92 17.14
CA THR A 45 81.81 -4.88 16.33
C THR A 45 81.18 -4.58 14.97
N GLN A 46 80.12 -5.28 14.55
CA GLN A 46 79.27 -4.87 13.42
C GLN A 46 77.92 -4.26 13.85
N SER A 47 77.48 -4.50 15.09
CA SER A 47 76.19 -4.04 15.60
C SER A 47 76.17 -2.58 16.08
N LEU A 48 77.33 -1.93 16.16
CA LEU A 48 77.44 -0.51 16.54
C LEU A 48 77.22 0.45 15.35
N ASN A 49 77.42 -0.02 14.11
CA ASN A 49 77.16 0.80 12.91
C ASN A 49 75.69 0.77 12.46
N ILE A 50 74.91 -0.23 12.90
CA ILE A 50 73.47 -0.31 12.57
C ILE A 50 72.65 0.60 13.50
N LYS A 51 73.13 0.87 14.73
CA LYS A 51 72.49 1.82 15.65
C LYS A 51 72.67 3.29 15.26
N GLN A 52 73.70 3.65 14.48
CA GLN A 52 73.80 5.00 13.88
C GLN A 52 72.79 5.20 12.73
N ASN A 53 72.32 4.12 12.10
CA ASN A 53 71.32 4.18 11.04
C ASN A 53 69.86 4.25 11.53
N ALA A 54 69.61 4.08 12.83
CA ALA A 54 68.32 4.45 13.42
C ALA A 54 68.08 5.98 13.32
N GLY A 55 69.16 6.77 13.16
CA GLY A 55 69.12 8.21 12.98
C GLY A 55 69.12 8.68 11.53
N TYR A 56 69.68 7.92 10.57
CA TYR A 56 69.78 8.37 9.17
C TYR A 56 68.40 8.54 8.53
N ALA A 57 67.49 7.58 8.72
CA ALA A 57 66.12 7.69 8.22
C ALA A 57 65.37 8.89 8.83
N GLN A 58 65.59 9.17 10.12
CA GLN A 58 64.96 10.30 10.82
C GLN A 58 65.58 11.64 10.44
N GLN A 59 66.89 11.70 10.20
CA GLN A 59 67.60 12.88 9.67
C GLN A 59 67.19 13.19 8.23
N VAL A 60 67.00 12.16 7.40
CA VAL A 60 66.47 12.31 6.03
C VAL A 60 65.00 12.77 6.07
N ALA A 61 64.18 12.23 6.97
CA ALA A 61 62.80 12.68 7.13
C ALA A 61 62.67 14.10 7.70
N MET A 62 63.61 14.53 8.55
CA MET A 62 63.66 15.88 9.13
C MET A 62 64.47 16.88 8.31
N ALA A 63 65.08 16.45 7.20
CA ALA A 63 65.70 17.38 6.26
C ALA A 63 64.61 18.35 5.75
N PRO A 64 64.82 19.68 5.81
CA PRO A 64 63.78 20.66 5.55
C PRO A 64 63.16 20.52 4.16
N GLU A 65 63.98 20.18 3.16
CA GLU A 65 63.52 19.92 1.79
C GLU A 65 62.58 18.72 1.70
N ASN A 66 62.88 17.62 2.40
CA ASN A 66 62.06 16.41 2.41
C ASN A 66 60.77 16.62 3.22
N ALA A 67 60.86 17.29 4.36
CA ALA A 67 59.69 17.67 5.15
C ALA A 67 58.74 18.59 4.36
N ASP A 68 59.28 19.55 3.60
CA ASP A 68 58.50 20.41 2.73
C ASP A 68 57.87 19.66 1.55
N LEU A 69 58.57 18.71 0.94
CA LEU A 69 58.02 17.86 -0.11
C LEU A 69 56.90 16.96 0.41
N VAL A 70 57.08 16.33 1.57
CA VAL A 70 56.03 15.53 2.23
C VAL A 70 54.83 16.40 2.58
N ARG A 71 55.04 17.62 3.10
CA ARG A 71 53.97 18.56 3.38
C ARG A 71 53.19 18.92 2.11
N LYS A 72 53.88 19.27 1.02
CA LYS A 72 53.25 19.57 -0.28
C LYS A 72 52.44 18.39 -0.81
N ILE A 73 53.00 17.19 -0.81
CA ILE A 73 52.29 15.97 -1.25
C ILE A 73 51.05 15.76 -0.38
N THR A 74 51.17 15.91 0.95
CA THR A 74 50.03 15.75 1.86
C THR A 74 48.96 16.82 1.65
N GLU A 75 49.33 18.05 1.34
CA GLU A 75 48.42 19.13 0.97
C GLU A 75 47.68 18.83 -0.35
N HIS A 76 48.39 18.34 -1.38
CA HIS A 76 47.78 17.89 -2.63
C HIS A 76 46.83 16.70 -2.44
N VAL A 77 47.20 15.74 -1.59
CA VAL A 77 46.31 14.61 -1.25
C VAL A 77 45.06 15.09 -0.52
N ARG A 78 45.21 15.98 0.47
CA ARG A 78 44.07 16.58 1.18
C ARG A 78 43.17 17.40 0.26
N SER A 79 43.74 18.13 -0.70
CA SER A 79 43.00 18.87 -1.72
C SER A 79 42.12 17.93 -2.56
N ALA A 80 42.71 16.88 -3.13
CA ALA A 80 41.97 15.91 -3.93
C ALA A 80 40.87 15.21 -3.14
N MET A 81 41.14 14.84 -1.87
CA MET A 81 40.13 14.25 -0.98
C MET A 81 38.97 15.21 -0.69
N ARG A 82 39.24 16.51 -0.49
CA ARG A 82 38.20 17.52 -0.29
C ARG A 82 37.32 17.67 -1.54
N GLN A 83 37.92 17.79 -2.72
CA GLN A 83 37.17 17.87 -3.97
C GLN A 83 36.29 16.64 -4.20
N ALA A 84 36.78 15.45 -3.86
CA ALA A 84 36.00 14.22 -3.93
C ALA A 84 34.83 14.20 -2.93
N ALA A 85 35.05 14.66 -1.69
CA ALA A 85 34.01 14.76 -0.66
C ALA A 85 32.93 15.80 -1.01
N ASP A 86 33.33 16.95 -1.55
CA ASP A 86 32.41 18.00 -2.01
C ASP A 86 31.56 17.48 -3.18
N TYR A 87 32.18 16.74 -4.11
CA TYR A 87 31.47 16.10 -5.22
C TYR A 87 30.47 15.04 -4.72
N GLN A 88 30.88 14.17 -3.79
CA GLN A 88 29.97 13.22 -3.15
C GLN A 88 28.77 13.93 -2.49
N SER A 89 29.04 14.99 -1.72
CA SER A 89 27.99 15.77 -1.04
C SER A 89 27.01 16.39 -2.03
N SER A 90 27.50 16.83 -3.20
CA SER A 90 26.63 17.35 -4.28
C SER A 90 25.72 16.27 -4.89
N LEU A 91 26.23 15.04 -5.06
CA LEU A 91 25.43 13.91 -5.55
C LEU A 91 24.37 13.49 -4.52
N GLU A 92 24.74 13.46 -3.24
CA GLU A 92 23.83 13.13 -2.16
C GLU A 92 22.71 14.17 -2.02
N ALA A 93 23.05 15.46 -2.08
CA ALA A 93 22.06 16.54 -2.02
C ALA A 93 21.03 16.46 -3.16
N ASN A 94 21.45 16.08 -4.37
CA ASN A 94 20.57 16.06 -5.55
C ASN A 94 19.74 14.77 -5.66
N TYR A 95 20.29 13.62 -5.24
CA TYR A 95 19.69 12.32 -5.54
C TYR A 95 19.26 11.49 -4.32
N SER A 96 19.56 11.94 -3.09
CA SER A 96 19.27 11.17 -1.86
C SER A 96 17.81 10.76 -1.69
N ILE A 97 16.89 11.57 -2.19
CA ILE A 97 15.46 11.28 -2.17
C ILE A 97 15.10 9.95 -2.86
N TYR A 98 15.83 9.54 -3.90
CA TYR A 98 15.47 8.37 -4.70
C TYR A 98 15.79 7.04 -4.01
N TRP A 99 16.79 7.00 -3.12
CA TRP A 99 17.15 5.81 -2.34
C TRP A 99 16.74 5.87 -0.87
N GLY A 100 16.44 7.07 -0.34
CA GLY A 100 16.05 7.26 1.05
C GLY A 100 14.58 7.00 1.34
N GLU A 101 13.70 7.12 0.35
CA GLU A 101 12.24 7.00 0.54
C GLU A 101 11.70 5.59 0.29
N ASP A 102 10.70 5.17 1.07
CA ASP A 102 9.97 3.93 0.81
C ASP A 102 8.97 4.14 -0.34
N ARG A 103 9.28 3.50 -1.47
CA ARG A 103 8.48 3.48 -2.68
C ARG A 103 7.02 3.08 -2.47
N LYS A 104 6.74 2.14 -1.56
CA LYS A 104 5.37 1.69 -1.32
C LYS A 104 4.56 2.76 -0.61
N GLU A 105 5.14 3.35 0.42
CA GLU A 105 4.49 4.43 1.16
C GLU A 105 4.31 5.67 0.30
N PHE A 106 5.28 5.98 -0.57
CA PHE A 106 5.18 7.07 -1.53
C PHE A 106 3.98 6.92 -2.46
N ILE A 107 3.82 5.75 -3.12
CA ILE A 107 2.67 5.51 -4.01
C ILE A 107 1.38 5.59 -3.21
N ARG A 108 1.33 4.98 -2.02
CA ARG A 108 0.13 5.01 -1.16
C ARG A 108 -0.28 6.45 -0.82
N GLN A 109 0.69 7.29 -0.47
CA GLN A 109 0.48 8.71 -0.18
C GLN A 109 0.04 9.49 -1.42
N PHE A 110 0.72 9.28 -2.54
CA PHE A 110 0.36 9.89 -3.81
C PHE A 110 -1.06 9.54 -4.23
N CYS A 111 -1.46 8.26 -4.12
CA CYS A 111 -2.80 7.80 -4.43
C CYS A 111 -3.89 8.39 -3.51
N ARG A 112 -3.52 8.86 -2.31
CA ARG A 112 -4.48 9.42 -1.35
C ARG A 112 -4.62 10.95 -1.45
N TYR A 113 -3.56 11.65 -1.81
CA TYR A 113 -3.51 13.12 -1.77
C TYR A 113 -3.23 13.80 -3.12
N GLY A 114 -2.93 13.01 -4.16
CA GLY A 114 -2.67 13.51 -5.51
C GLY A 114 -1.38 14.32 -5.66
N ARG A 115 -0.61 14.46 -4.56
CA ARG A 115 0.67 15.16 -4.50
C ARG A 115 1.57 14.53 -3.47
N LEU A 116 2.87 14.82 -3.57
CA LEU A 116 3.83 14.43 -2.55
C LEU A 116 3.61 15.29 -1.30
N LEU A 117 3.51 14.62 -0.14
CA LEU A 117 3.47 15.30 1.15
C LEU A 117 4.87 15.84 1.46
N THR A 118 4.97 17.16 1.54
CA THR A 118 6.18 17.84 1.99
C THR A 118 6.21 17.85 3.51
N LYS A 119 7.39 18.06 4.12
CA LYS A 119 7.50 18.19 5.59
C LYS A 119 6.62 19.30 6.18
N ASP A 120 6.22 20.25 5.35
CA ASP A 120 5.33 21.36 5.68
C ASP A 120 3.83 20.98 5.69
N ASP A 121 3.47 19.81 5.14
CA ASP A 121 2.10 19.30 5.07
C ASP A 121 1.74 18.38 6.26
N LEU A 122 2.69 18.16 7.15
CA LEU A 122 2.53 17.39 8.38
C LEU A 122 2.22 18.35 9.52
N GLY A 123 1.09 18.15 10.20
CA GLY A 123 0.75 18.89 11.41
C GLY A 123 1.79 18.67 12.52
N PRO A 124 1.77 19.48 13.59
CA PRO A 124 2.74 19.41 14.69
C PRO A 124 2.78 18.04 15.41
N THR A 125 1.75 17.21 15.23
CA THR A 125 1.61 15.84 15.75
C THR A 125 2.02 14.76 14.73
N GLY A 126 2.38 15.13 13.50
CA GLY A 126 2.63 14.21 12.38
C GLY A 126 1.36 13.76 11.62
N GLU A 127 0.20 14.36 11.92
CA GLU A 127 -1.06 14.09 11.23
C GLU A 127 -1.18 14.92 9.95
N ILE A 128 -1.66 14.30 8.88
CA ILE A 128 -1.81 14.92 7.56
C ILE A 128 -3.17 15.63 7.50
N GLU A 129 -3.18 16.96 7.63
CA GLU A 129 -4.39 17.81 7.61
C GLU A 129 -4.82 18.21 6.19
N LEU A 130 -4.71 17.29 5.22
CA LEU A 130 -5.09 17.53 3.83
C LEU A 130 -6.36 16.77 3.45
N PRO A 131 -7.30 17.38 2.71
CA PRO A 131 -8.42 16.66 2.11
C PRO A 131 -7.89 15.53 1.22
N GLU A 132 -8.49 14.34 1.34
CA GLU A 132 -8.20 13.23 0.44
C GLU A 132 -8.67 13.61 -0.98
N ASN A 133 -7.72 13.74 -1.90
CA ASN A 133 -7.96 14.06 -3.30
C ASN A 133 -7.16 13.04 -4.12
N PRO A 134 -7.79 12.02 -4.71
CA PRO A 134 -7.06 11.05 -5.51
C PRO A 134 -6.41 11.73 -6.74
N PRO A 135 -5.25 11.25 -7.17
CA PRO A 135 -4.57 11.81 -8.33
C PRO A 135 -5.36 11.63 -9.62
N THR A 136 -5.27 12.62 -10.51
CA THR A 136 -5.75 12.49 -11.88
C THR A 136 -4.78 11.65 -12.72
N LEU A 137 -5.26 11.08 -13.83
CA LEU A 137 -4.41 10.33 -14.75
C LEU A 137 -3.25 11.20 -15.29
N GLU A 138 -3.49 12.50 -15.49
CA GLU A 138 -2.45 13.44 -15.89
C GLU A 138 -1.37 13.61 -14.82
N GLN A 139 -1.71 13.60 -13.54
CA GLN A 139 -0.72 13.66 -12.46
C GLN A 139 0.14 12.39 -12.42
N PHE A 140 -0.44 11.22 -12.70
CA PHE A 140 0.34 9.99 -12.89
C PHE A 140 1.32 10.14 -14.06
N ARG A 141 0.86 10.69 -15.19
CA ARG A 141 1.68 10.95 -16.37
C ARG A 141 2.85 11.88 -16.06
N GLU A 142 2.59 13.01 -15.41
CA GLU A 142 3.60 13.98 -15.00
C GLU A 142 4.66 13.36 -14.10
N GLN A 143 4.25 12.50 -13.16
CA GLN A 143 5.15 11.84 -12.24
C GLN A 143 6.03 10.80 -12.94
N ILE A 144 5.49 10.02 -13.87
CA ILE A 144 6.28 9.09 -14.72
C ILE A 144 7.31 9.89 -15.53
N LEU A 145 6.87 10.95 -16.23
CA LEU A 145 7.75 11.82 -17.01
C LEU A 145 8.81 12.54 -16.16
N LYS A 146 8.52 12.82 -14.88
CA LYS A 146 9.50 13.37 -13.95
C LYS A 146 10.64 12.38 -13.70
N TYR A 147 10.33 11.11 -13.42
CA TYR A 147 11.39 10.10 -13.20
C TYR A 147 12.16 9.78 -14.48
N ASP A 148 11.49 9.77 -15.64
CA ASP A 148 12.16 9.57 -16.92
C ASP A 148 13.15 10.72 -17.24
N ARG A 149 12.77 11.98 -16.97
CA ARG A 149 13.70 13.13 -17.07
C ARG A 149 14.92 12.99 -16.15
N VAL A 150 14.70 12.60 -14.90
CA VAL A 150 15.79 12.40 -13.93
C VAL A 150 16.69 11.23 -14.37
N TYR A 151 16.12 10.19 -14.97
CA TYR A 151 16.87 9.08 -15.53
C TYR A 151 17.82 9.57 -16.63
N GLU A 152 17.35 10.38 -17.58
CA GLU A 152 18.18 10.97 -18.63
C GLU A 152 19.28 11.89 -18.06
N GLU A 153 18.97 12.69 -17.04
CA GLU A 153 19.95 13.54 -16.35
C GLU A 153 21.08 12.73 -15.72
N VAL A 154 20.75 11.63 -15.04
CA VAL A 154 21.72 10.71 -14.43
C VAL A 154 22.51 9.94 -15.49
N GLU A 155 21.88 9.59 -16.61
CA GLU A 155 22.56 8.94 -17.73
C GLU A 155 23.66 9.84 -18.34
N ARG A 156 23.46 11.17 -18.30
CA ARG A 156 24.46 12.15 -18.75
C ARG A 156 25.63 12.35 -17.78
N ILE A 157 25.56 11.82 -16.55
CA ILE A 157 26.67 11.90 -15.60
C ILE A 157 27.89 11.16 -16.16
N GLU A 158 29.06 11.78 -16.01
CA GLU A 158 30.34 11.21 -16.44
C GLU A 158 30.60 9.87 -15.75
N ASP A 159 31.00 8.86 -16.51
CA ASP A 159 31.33 7.53 -15.98
C ASP A 159 32.59 7.53 -15.09
N THR A 160 33.41 8.58 -15.18
CA THR A 160 34.65 8.69 -14.43
C THR A 160 34.92 10.16 -14.15
N ARG A 161 35.32 10.46 -12.90
CA ARG A 161 35.78 11.77 -12.50
C ARG A 161 37.26 11.75 -12.11
N LEU A 162 38.03 12.72 -12.60
CA LEU A 162 39.44 12.88 -12.25
C LEU A 162 39.60 14.09 -11.32
N PHE A 163 40.13 13.86 -10.12
CA PHE A 163 40.44 14.89 -9.11
C PHE A 163 41.94 15.16 -9.08
N ASP A 164 42.33 16.44 -9.11
CA ASP A 164 43.72 16.92 -9.11
C ASP A 164 44.65 16.19 -10.11
N SER A 165 44.10 15.70 -11.23
CA SER A 165 44.80 14.99 -12.30
C SER A 165 45.46 13.65 -11.92
N TRP A 166 45.31 13.15 -10.70
CA TRP A 166 45.91 11.87 -10.25
C TRP A 166 44.92 10.90 -9.59
N LEU A 167 43.85 11.41 -8.97
CA LEU A 167 42.84 10.58 -8.30
C LEU A 167 41.66 10.36 -9.24
N LYS A 168 41.56 9.16 -9.82
CA LYS A 168 40.48 8.77 -10.71
C LYS A 168 39.42 7.99 -9.93
N ALA A 169 38.19 8.49 -9.87
CA ALA A 169 37.04 7.78 -9.34
C ALA A 169 36.20 7.19 -10.47
N ASP A 170 35.88 5.90 -10.36
CA ASP A 170 34.93 5.24 -11.25
C ASP A 170 33.51 5.41 -10.71
N LEU A 171 32.66 6.09 -11.48
CA LEU A 171 31.27 6.39 -11.12
C LEU A 171 30.29 5.41 -11.75
N LYS A 172 30.75 4.53 -12.66
CA LYS A 172 29.90 3.52 -13.31
C LYS A 172 29.05 2.70 -12.34
N PRO A 173 29.57 2.09 -11.27
CA PRO A 173 28.75 1.28 -10.37
C PRO A 173 27.69 2.11 -9.65
N PHE A 174 28.02 3.34 -9.25
CA PHE A 174 27.08 4.26 -8.63
C PHE A 174 25.98 4.68 -9.62
N LYS A 175 26.37 5.13 -10.81
CA LYS A 175 25.47 5.55 -11.89
C LYS A 175 24.50 4.42 -12.27
N GLN A 176 25.01 3.20 -12.48
CA GLN A 176 24.17 2.04 -12.79
C GLN A 176 23.18 1.72 -11.67
N SER A 177 23.62 1.76 -10.41
CA SER A 177 22.74 1.54 -9.26
C SER A 177 21.68 2.62 -9.14
N LEU A 178 22.05 3.89 -9.35
CA LEU A 178 21.12 5.03 -9.27
C LEU A 178 20.09 4.98 -10.40
N LEU A 179 20.51 4.72 -11.64
CA LEU A 179 19.61 4.52 -12.78
C LEU A 179 18.63 3.37 -12.52
N ALA A 180 19.10 2.26 -11.94
CA ALA A 180 18.22 1.15 -11.59
C ALA A 180 17.17 1.54 -10.53
N VAL A 181 17.56 2.32 -9.51
CA VAL A 181 16.63 2.82 -8.48
C VAL A 181 15.60 3.79 -9.10
N ILE A 182 16.03 4.75 -9.92
CA ILE A 182 15.13 5.71 -10.58
C ILE A 182 14.16 4.99 -11.52
N ARG A 183 14.65 4.02 -12.29
CA ARG A 183 13.80 3.21 -13.17
C ARG A 183 12.73 2.45 -12.38
N GLN A 184 13.09 1.90 -11.23
CA GLN A 184 12.13 1.23 -10.35
C GLN A 184 11.02 2.17 -9.86
N TRP A 185 11.25 3.48 -9.77
CA TRP A 185 10.20 4.44 -9.45
C TRP A 185 9.19 4.57 -10.60
N SER A 186 9.66 4.79 -11.83
CA SER A 186 8.81 4.85 -13.04
C SER A 186 8.01 3.55 -13.22
N ASP A 187 8.68 2.40 -13.10
CA ASP A 187 8.06 1.07 -13.19
C ASP A 187 6.99 0.86 -12.12
N LYS A 188 7.17 1.42 -10.92
CA LYS A 188 6.21 1.28 -9.82
C LYS A 188 4.90 2.02 -10.08
N PHE A 189 4.96 3.21 -10.68
CA PHE A 189 3.77 3.94 -11.10
C PHE A 189 3.01 3.20 -12.20
N LYS A 190 3.74 2.67 -13.18
CA LYS A 190 3.17 1.87 -14.26
C LYS A 190 2.51 0.59 -13.73
N GLN A 191 3.20 -0.15 -12.86
CA GLN A 191 2.66 -1.36 -12.20
C GLN A 191 1.39 -1.06 -11.41
N TYR A 192 1.36 0.04 -10.64
CA TYR A 192 0.16 0.42 -9.91
C TYR A 192 -1.05 0.62 -10.82
N LEU A 193 -0.87 1.29 -11.96
CA LEU A 193 -1.94 1.51 -12.94
C LEU A 193 -2.39 0.19 -13.58
N VAL A 194 -1.46 -0.69 -13.92
CA VAL A 194 -1.74 -2.04 -14.44
C VAL A 194 -2.56 -2.84 -13.41
N ASP A 195 -2.12 -2.86 -12.16
CA ASP A 195 -2.79 -3.57 -11.07
C ASP A 195 -4.17 -2.98 -10.80
N HIS A 196 -4.29 -1.65 -10.83
CA HIS A 196 -5.57 -0.97 -10.63
C HIS A 196 -6.58 -1.29 -11.73
N VAL A 197 -6.18 -1.18 -13.00
CA VAL A 197 -7.04 -1.55 -14.15
C VAL A 197 -7.41 -3.02 -14.07
N THR A 198 -6.44 -3.90 -13.80
CA THR A 198 -6.65 -5.35 -13.69
C THR A 198 -7.62 -5.71 -12.57
N SER A 199 -7.42 -5.16 -11.38
CA SER A 199 -8.28 -5.41 -10.22
C SER A 199 -9.69 -4.88 -10.45
N THR A 200 -9.82 -3.72 -11.08
CA THR A 200 -11.13 -3.11 -11.37
C THR A 200 -11.92 -3.93 -12.38
N LEU A 201 -11.28 -4.33 -13.48
CA LEU A 201 -11.95 -5.11 -14.54
C LEU A 201 -12.31 -6.52 -14.07
N ASN A 202 -11.42 -7.18 -13.33
CA ASN A 202 -11.72 -8.48 -12.72
C ASN A 202 -12.83 -8.36 -11.66
N GLY A 203 -12.78 -7.34 -10.81
CA GLY A 203 -13.82 -7.08 -9.81
C GLY A 203 -15.19 -6.85 -10.44
N LEU A 204 -15.26 -6.07 -11.52
CA LEU A 204 -16.50 -5.83 -12.25
C LEU A 204 -16.99 -7.10 -12.97
N SER A 205 -16.09 -7.88 -13.57
CA SER A 205 -16.45 -9.15 -14.21
C SER A 205 -17.04 -10.14 -13.20
N LEU A 206 -16.41 -10.29 -12.03
CA LEU A 206 -16.92 -11.13 -10.94
C LEU A 206 -18.26 -10.59 -10.42
N PHE A 207 -18.38 -9.28 -10.22
CA PHE A 207 -19.63 -8.66 -9.82
C PHE A 207 -20.75 -8.97 -10.82
N ILE A 208 -20.48 -8.91 -12.13
CA ILE A 208 -21.48 -9.20 -13.16
C ILE A 208 -21.90 -10.67 -13.12
N ASP A 209 -20.96 -11.61 -12.99
CA ASP A 209 -21.25 -13.04 -12.95
C ASP A 209 -22.04 -13.43 -11.69
N ASP A 210 -21.61 -12.94 -10.53
CA ASP A 210 -22.31 -13.12 -9.25
C ASP A 210 -23.72 -12.52 -9.31
N SER A 211 -23.84 -11.30 -9.82
CA SER A 211 -25.14 -10.62 -9.96
C SER A 211 -26.07 -11.37 -10.91
N THR A 212 -25.55 -11.85 -12.04
CA THR A 212 -26.33 -12.63 -13.01
C THR A 212 -26.80 -13.95 -12.38
N THR A 213 -25.98 -14.57 -11.54
CA THR A 213 -26.33 -15.81 -10.83
C THR A 213 -27.36 -15.57 -9.73
N ASP A 214 -27.22 -14.49 -8.96
CA ASP A 214 -28.18 -14.12 -7.91
C ASP A 214 -29.55 -13.78 -8.47
N LEU A 215 -29.60 -13.11 -9.62
CA LEU A 215 -30.84 -12.73 -10.31
C LEU A 215 -31.50 -13.89 -11.08
N LYS A 216 -30.81 -15.03 -11.27
CA LYS A 216 -31.47 -16.23 -11.82
C LYS A 216 -32.52 -16.73 -10.84
N LEU A 217 -33.76 -16.72 -11.32
CA LEU A 217 -34.91 -17.32 -10.67
C LEU A 217 -35.18 -18.66 -11.38
N GLU A 218 -35.08 -19.76 -10.65
CA GLU A 218 -35.50 -21.08 -11.12
C GLU A 218 -37.00 -21.24 -10.79
N GLY A 219 -37.84 -21.45 -11.81
CA GLY A 219 -39.29 -21.67 -11.64
C GLY A 219 -40.18 -20.43 -11.86
N GLU A 220 -41.47 -20.59 -11.55
CA GLU A 220 -42.46 -19.50 -11.59
C GLU A 220 -42.29 -18.56 -10.38
N ALA A 221 -42.68 -17.29 -10.53
CA ALA A 221 -42.50 -16.27 -9.49
C ALA A 221 -43.14 -16.66 -8.15
N GLU A 222 -44.23 -17.44 -8.16
CA GLU A 222 -44.95 -17.88 -6.96
C GLU A 222 -44.20 -18.91 -6.11
N GLU A 223 -43.16 -19.57 -6.64
CA GLU A 223 -42.34 -20.55 -5.91
C GLU A 223 -41.09 -19.93 -5.23
N VAL A 224 -40.87 -18.61 -5.41
CA VAL A 224 -39.69 -17.93 -4.86
C VAL A 224 -39.86 -17.73 -3.35
N GLY A 225 -39.13 -18.51 -2.56
CA GLY A 225 -39.11 -18.36 -1.10
C GLY A 225 -38.57 -16.98 -0.65
N TYR A 226 -39.03 -16.51 0.52
CA TYR A 226 -38.67 -15.22 1.11
C TYR A 226 -37.17 -14.91 1.09
N ASN A 227 -36.32 -15.87 1.48
CA ASN A 227 -34.87 -15.70 1.51
C ASN A 227 -34.29 -15.36 0.12
N LYS A 228 -34.76 -16.04 -0.93
CA LYS A 228 -34.30 -15.78 -2.30
C LYS A 228 -34.82 -14.43 -2.81
N LEU A 229 -36.05 -14.04 -2.44
CA LEU A 229 -36.58 -12.71 -2.74
C LEU A 229 -35.72 -11.61 -2.12
N VAL A 230 -35.32 -11.75 -0.85
CA VAL A 230 -34.44 -10.78 -0.18
C VAL A 230 -33.09 -10.67 -0.88
N THR A 231 -32.43 -11.80 -1.20
CA THR A 231 -31.16 -11.80 -1.95
C THR A 231 -31.28 -11.09 -3.29
N VAL A 232 -32.37 -11.34 -4.03
CA VAL A 232 -32.62 -10.68 -5.32
C VAL A 232 -32.85 -9.17 -5.14
N LEU A 233 -33.64 -8.75 -4.16
CA LEU A 233 -33.88 -7.32 -3.88
C LEU A 233 -32.61 -6.60 -3.43
N GLU A 234 -31.78 -7.24 -2.61
CA GLU A 234 -30.47 -6.72 -2.21
C GLU A 234 -29.56 -6.56 -3.43
N ARG A 235 -29.49 -7.58 -4.29
CA ARG A 235 -28.68 -7.52 -5.51
C ARG A 235 -29.15 -6.43 -6.47
N LEU A 236 -30.47 -6.29 -6.67
CA LEU A 236 -31.06 -5.22 -7.49
C LEU A 236 -30.71 -3.83 -6.94
N LYS A 237 -30.66 -3.67 -5.62
CA LYS A 237 -30.24 -2.43 -4.97
C LYS A 237 -28.76 -2.13 -5.27
N LEU A 238 -27.87 -3.12 -5.12
CA LEU A 238 -26.44 -2.96 -5.40
C LEU A 238 -26.18 -2.57 -6.87
N ILE A 239 -26.85 -3.20 -7.84
CA ILE A 239 -26.72 -2.87 -9.26
C ILE A 239 -27.12 -1.41 -9.52
N ARG A 240 -28.24 -0.95 -8.92
CA ARG A 240 -28.70 0.43 -9.07
C ARG A 240 -27.72 1.43 -8.46
N GLU A 241 -27.14 1.12 -7.30
CA GLU A 241 -26.17 2.00 -6.63
C GLU A 241 -24.84 2.05 -7.39
N ALA A 242 -24.45 0.97 -8.06
CA ALA A 242 -23.23 0.90 -8.86
C ALA A 242 -23.38 1.47 -10.28
N GLU A 243 -24.59 1.75 -10.77
CA GLU A 243 -24.85 2.08 -12.18
C GLU A 243 -24.12 3.34 -12.65
N ASP A 244 -24.37 4.47 -12.00
CA ASP A 244 -23.78 5.75 -12.40
C ASP A 244 -22.24 5.69 -12.33
N ALA A 245 -21.70 5.08 -11.29
CA ALA A 245 -20.26 4.94 -11.06
C ALA A 245 -19.58 4.02 -12.09
N THR A 246 -20.24 2.91 -12.44
CA THR A 246 -19.71 1.92 -13.41
C THR A 246 -19.77 2.47 -14.83
N ASP A 247 -20.88 3.10 -15.22
CA ASP A 247 -21.04 3.70 -16.55
C ASP A 247 -20.03 4.83 -16.78
N ALA A 248 -19.81 5.68 -15.77
CA ALA A 248 -18.79 6.73 -15.81
C ALA A 248 -17.35 6.21 -15.71
N GLY A 249 -17.15 4.97 -15.23
CA GLY A 249 -15.84 4.39 -14.94
C GLY A 249 -15.11 3.80 -16.15
N PHE A 250 -15.82 3.43 -17.22
CA PHE A 250 -15.22 2.78 -18.39
C PHE A 250 -14.28 3.69 -19.20
N GLU A 251 -14.61 4.97 -19.35
CA GLU A 251 -13.80 5.90 -20.14
C GLU A 251 -12.44 6.19 -19.46
N PRO A 252 -12.38 6.51 -18.16
CA PRO A 252 -11.10 6.64 -17.45
C PRO A 252 -10.22 5.39 -17.52
N LEU A 253 -10.82 4.19 -17.51
CA LEU A 253 -10.08 2.94 -17.67
C LEU A 253 -9.47 2.83 -19.07
N ARG A 254 -10.21 3.19 -20.13
CA ARG A 254 -9.67 3.25 -21.51
C ARG A 254 -8.54 4.25 -21.65
N GLU A 255 -8.68 5.44 -21.08
CA GLU A 255 -7.62 6.45 -21.06
C GLU A 255 -6.37 5.94 -20.33
N THR A 256 -6.54 5.24 -19.21
CA THR A 256 -5.44 4.65 -18.45
C THR A 256 -4.69 3.60 -19.26
N VAL A 257 -5.41 2.72 -19.97
CA VAL A 257 -4.80 1.72 -20.88
C VAL A 257 -4.06 2.39 -22.04
N ALA A 258 -4.63 3.46 -22.62
CA ALA A 258 -3.98 4.21 -23.69
C ALA A 258 -2.67 4.84 -23.20
N MET A 259 -2.67 5.45 -22.02
CA MET A 259 -1.47 6.02 -21.41
C MET A 259 -0.40 4.95 -21.13
N LEU A 260 -0.79 3.77 -20.62
CA LEU A 260 0.16 2.66 -20.39
C LEU A 260 0.84 2.22 -21.70
N LYS A 261 0.09 2.15 -22.80
CA LYS A 261 0.64 1.84 -24.13
C LYS A 261 1.64 2.89 -24.60
N GLU A 262 1.40 4.17 -24.34
CA GLU A 262 2.35 5.24 -24.67
C GLU A 262 3.70 5.11 -23.94
N PHE A 263 3.68 4.56 -22.72
CA PHE A 263 4.89 4.28 -21.94
C PHE A 263 5.51 2.91 -22.20
N GLY A 264 5.01 2.17 -23.20
CA GLY A 264 5.51 0.85 -23.61
C GLY A 264 5.07 -0.31 -22.71
N GLU A 265 4.05 -0.11 -21.87
CA GLU A 265 3.47 -1.15 -21.01
C GLU A 265 2.19 -1.66 -21.63
N GLU A 266 2.24 -2.88 -22.17
CA GLU A 266 1.07 -3.54 -22.73
C GLU A 266 0.40 -4.43 -21.69
N LEU A 267 -0.90 -4.19 -21.48
CA LEU A 267 -1.75 -5.08 -20.69
C LEU A 267 -1.94 -6.41 -21.42
N PRO A 268 -2.10 -7.53 -20.68
CA PRO A 268 -2.41 -8.82 -21.31
C PRO A 268 -3.62 -8.73 -22.23
N ASP A 269 -3.57 -9.41 -23.38
CA ASP A 269 -4.67 -9.42 -24.37
C ASP A 269 -6.03 -9.77 -23.77
N ALA A 270 -6.05 -10.66 -22.78
CA ALA A 270 -7.25 -11.04 -22.05
C ALA A 270 -7.90 -9.84 -21.35
N MET A 271 -7.10 -8.94 -20.76
CA MET A 271 -7.58 -7.76 -20.06
C MET A 271 -8.08 -6.69 -21.02
N THR A 272 -7.38 -6.49 -22.14
CA THR A 272 -7.82 -5.57 -23.20
C THR A 272 -9.15 -6.00 -23.79
N LYS A 273 -9.31 -7.29 -24.07
CA LYS A 273 -10.60 -7.87 -24.51
C LYS A 273 -11.67 -7.71 -23.45
N LEU A 274 -11.35 -7.97 -22.18
CA LEU A 274 -12.30 -7.82 -21.08
C LEU A 274 -12.83 -6.38 -20.99
N LEU A 275 -11.97 -5.37 -21.15
CA LEU A 275 -12.37 -3.97 -21.19
C LEU A 275 -13.31 -3.63 -22.37
N GLU A 276 -13.17 -4.31 -23.51
CA GLU A 276 -14.05 -4.16 -24.67
C GLU A 276 -15.44 -4.79 -24.44
N PHE A 277 -15.50 -5.98 -23.82
CA PHE A 277 -16.76 -6.72 -23.62
C PHE A 277 -17.54 -6.32 -22.36
N LEU A 278 -16.87 -5.84 -21.32
CA LEU A 278 -17.52 -5.50 -20.04
C LEU A 278 -18.68 -4.50 -20.16
N PRO A 279 -18.61 -3.44 -20.98
CA PRO A 279 -19.75 -2.53 -21.18
C PRO A 279 -21.01 -3.25 -21.70
N GLU A 280 -20.83 -4.23 -22.60
CA GLU A 280 -21.94 -5.02 -23.13
C GLU A 280 -22.50 -5.97 -22.06
N GLN A 281 -21.63 -6.64 -21.31
CA GLN A 281 -22.05 -7.53 -20.21
C GLN A 281 -22.76 -6.76 -19.10
N TRP A 282 -22.28 -5.56 -18.78
CA TRP A 282 -22.91 -4.65 -17.82
C TRP A 282 -24.29 -4.22 -18.30
N HIS A 283 -24.43 -3.82 -19.57
CA HIS A 283 -25.72 -3.48 -20.17
C HIS A 283 -26.70 -4.66 -20.13
N GLU A 284 -26.25 -5.87 -20.45
CA GLU A 284 -27.10 -7.07 -20.37
C GLU A 284 -27.54 -7.37 -18.93
N LEU A 285 -26.65 -7.23 -17.96
CA LEU A 285 -27.01 -7.36 -16.55
C LEU A 285 -28.08 -6.33 -16.15
N LYS A 286 -27.98 -5.08 -16.60
CA LYS A 286 -29.00 -4.05 -16.34
C LYS A 286 -30.36 -4.46 -16.93
N ASN A 287 -30.39 -5.02 -18.14
CA ASN A 287 -31.62 -5.54 -18.73
C ASN A 287 -32.22 -6.68 -17.89
N VAL A 288 -31.40 -7.64 -17.49
CA VAL A 288 -31.83 -8.76 -16.62
C VAL A 288 -32.34 -8.24 -15.28
N ALA A 289 -31.69 -7.23 -14.69
CA ALA A 289 -32.13 -6.60 -13.46
C ALA A 289 -33.50 -5.93 -13.59
N ILE A 290 -33.75 -5.21 -14.69
CA ILE A 290 -35.06 -4.60 -14.98
C ILE A 290 -36.15 -5.66 -15.11
N LEU A 291 -35.90 -6.73 -15.88
CA LEU A 291 -36.85 -7.83 -16.07
C LEU A 291 -37.12 -8.57 -14.75
N THR A 292 -36.08 -8.84 -13.98
CA THR A 292 -36.20 -9.53 -12.69
C THR A 292 -36.97 -8.66 -11.70
N LYS A 293 -36.70 -7.36 -11.66
CA LYS A 293 -37.46 -6.39 -10.86
C LYS A 293 -38.95 -6.43 -11.18
N GLN A 294 -39.32 -6.44 -12.47
CA GLN A 294 -40.73 -6.56 -12.89
C GLN A 294 -41.36 -7.88 -12.45
N LYS A 295 -40.62 -9.00 -12.52
CA LYS A 295 -41.10 -10.33 -12.10
C LYS A 295 -41.33 -10.43 -10.59
N VAL A 296 -40.43 -9.86 -9.77
CA VAL A 296 -40.53 -9.95 -8.30
C VAL A 296 -41.40 -8.86 -7.68
N GLN A 297 -41.77 -7.82 -8.45
CA GLN A 297 -42.62 -6.73 -7.99
C GLN A 297 -43.92 -7.19 -7.30
N PRO A 298 -44.74 -8.11 -7.87
CA PRO A 298 -45.97 -8.55 -7.20
C PRO A 298 -45.71 -9.25 -5.86
N LEU A 299 -44.65 -10.07 -5.76
CA LEU A 299 -44.24 -10.73 -4.51
C LEU A 299 -43.77 -9.71 -3.47
N GLN A 300 -43.03 -8.70 -3.91
CA GLN A 300 -42.59 -7.60 -3.06
C GLN A 300 -43.78 -6.81 -2.54
N GLU A 301 -44.78 -6.51 -3.38
CA GLU A 301 -46.00 -5.82 -2.96
C GLU A 301 -46.81 -6.65 -1.97
N GLN A 302 -46.95 -7.97 -2.21
CA GLN A 302 -47.59 -8.89 -1.27
C GLN A 302 -46.87 -8.90 0.09
N GLU A 303 -45.54 -8.96 0.10
CA GLU A 303 -44.76 -8.97 1.33
C GLU A 303 -44.84 -7.62 2.07
N VAL A 304 -44.87 -6.51 1.34
CA VAL A 304 -45.14 -5.18 1.94
C VAL A 304 -46.52 -5.15 2.62
N GLN A 305 -47.55 -5.78 2.03
CA GLN A 305 -48.86 -5.88 2.70
C GLN A 305 -48.81 -6.81 3.92
N ASN A 306 -48.10 -7.94 3.86
CA ASN A 306 -47.89 -8.81 5.02
C ASN A 306 -47.24 -8.05 6.18
N ILE A 307 -46.19 -7.28 5.90
CA ILE A 307 -45.50 -6.44 6.89
C ILE A 307 -46.45 -5.39 7.49
N ARG A 308 -47.29 -4.74 6.67
CA ARG A 308 -48.30 -3.79 7.16
C ARG A 308 -49.32 -4.45 8.09
N LEU A 309 -49.81 -5.63 7.73
CA LEU A 309 -50.75 -6.40 8.56
C LEU A 309 -50.10 -6.84 9.88
N MET A 310 -48.85 -7.31 9.83
CA MET A 310 -48.06 -7.64 11.02
C MET A 310 -47.87 -6.43 11.93
N SER A 311 -47.53 -5.27 11.37
CA SER A 311 -47.42 -4.02 12.13
C SER A 311 -48.74 -3.62 12.79
N GLN A 312 -49.86 -3.73 12.08
CA GLN A 312 -51.18 -3.44 12.66
C GLN A 312 -51.55 -4.39 13.79
N ARG A 313 -51.25 -5.70 13.65
CA ARG A 313 -51.45 -6.68 14.72
C ARG A 313 -50.60 -6.34 15.93
N TYR A 314 -49.32 -6.03 15.72
CA TYR A 314 -48.42 -5.61 16.78
C TYR A 314 -48.93 -4.37 17.51
N ASP A 315 -49.44 -3.36 16.78
CA ASP A 315 -50.02 -2.16 17.38
C ASP A 315 -51.28 -2.48 18.20
N GLN A 316 -52.15 -3.37 17.72
CA GLN A 316 -53.33 -3.83 18.44
C GLN A 316 -52.96 -4.62 19.70
N ASP A 317 -52.00 -5.54 19.61
CA ASP A 317 -51.53 -6.34 20.74
C ASP A 317 -50.83 -5.45 21.78
N SER A 318 -50.04 -4.47 21.33
CA SER A 318 -49.40 -3.46 22.18
C SER A 318 -50.45 -2.58 22.88
N ALA A 319 -51.49 -2.13 22.17
CA ALA A 319 -52.57 -1.36 22.76
C ALA A 319 -53.39 -2.17 23.77
N ARG A 320 -53.70 -3.44 23.45
CA ARG A 320 -54.36 -4.38 24.37
C ARG A 320 -53.55 -4.56 25.63
N LEU A 321 -52.26 -4.88 25.50
CA LEU A 321 -51.35 -5.07 26.63
C LEU A 321 -51.22 -3.80 27.47
N ARG A 322 -51.17 -2.62 26.86
CA ARG A 322 -51.17 -1.34 27.59
C ARG A 322 -52.45 -1.15 28.41
N SER A 323 -53.61 -1.49 27.84
CA SER A 323 -54.89 -1.41 28.55
C SER A 323 -54.93 -2.39 29.73
N GLU A 324 -54.62 -3.67 29.48
CA GLU A 324 -54.58 -4.73 30.50
C GLU A 324 -53.57 -4.40 31.61
N PHE A 325 -52.41 -3.85 31.26
CA PHE A 325 -51.43 -3.39 32.23
C PHE A 325 -51.96 -2.21 33.05
N SER A 326 -52.58 -1.20 32.42
CA SER A 326 -53.12 -0.04 33.14
C SER A 326 -54.28 -0.37 34.09
N GLU A 327 -55.03 -1.42 33.79
CA GLU A 327 -56.15 -1.92 34.60
C GLU A 327 -55.74 -2.96 35.64
N ALA A 328 -54.46 -3.36 35.68
CA ALA A 328 -53.98 -4.39 36.58
C ALA A 328 -54.12 -3.97 38.05
N ASP A 329 -54.63 -4.90 38.88
CA ASP A 329 -54.84 -4.70 40.33
C ASP A 329 -53.56 -4.37 41.10
N VAL A 330 -52.37 -4.55 40.49
CA VAL A 330 -51.06 -4.15 41.04
C VAL A 330 -51.00 -2.67 41.37
N PHE A 331 -51.76 -1.83 40.65
CA PHE A 331 -51.81 -0.39 40.89
C PHE A 331 -52.80 0.00 41.99
N LEU A 332 -53.59 -0.94 42.52
CA LEU A 332 -54.51 -0.72 43.63
C LEU A 332 -53.80 -0.95 44.97
N PHE A 333 -54.09 -0.10 45.95
CA PHE A 333 -53.51 -0.16 47.31
C PHE A 333 -53.77 -1.48 48.04
N ASN A 334 -54.77 -2.24 47.61
CA ASN A 334 -55.26 -3.45 48.27
C ASN A 334 -54.66 -4.74 47.68
N CYS A 335 -53.64 -4.65 46.83
CA CYS A 335 -52.99 -5.81 46.22
C CYS A 335 -52.10 -6.54 47.24
N GLU A 336 -52.45 -7.78 47.60
CA GLU A 336 -51.70 -8.58 48.59
C GLU A 336 -50.34 -9.09 48.05
N GLU A 337 -50.25 -9.41 46.75
CA GLU A 337 -49.02 -9.94 46.10
C GLU A 337 -48.68 -9.21 44.78
N PRO A 338 -48.23 -7.94 44.85
CA PRO A 338 -48.02 -7.08 43.67
C PRO A 338 -47.03 -7.63 42.64
N TYR A 339 -45.95 -8.28 43.10
CA TYR A 339 -44.88 -8.76 42.23
C TYR A 339 -45.28 -9.98 41.40
N ILE A 340 -46.14 -10.86 41.92
CA ILE A 340 -46.60 -12.06 41.19
C ILE A 340 -47.54 -11.64 40.06
N VAL A 341 -48.45 -10.71 40.34
CA VAL A 341 -49.38 -10.17 39.34
C VAL A 341 -48.62 -9.34 38.30
N LEU A 342 -47.60 -8.57 38.70
CA LEU A 342 -46.78 -7.82 37.75
C LEU A 342 -46.00 -8.75 36.80
N ASP A 343 -45.55 -9.92 37.28
CA ASP A 343 -44.83 -10.91 36.47
C ASP A 343 -45.74 -11.68 35.49
N GLN A 344 -47.03 -11.83 35.85
CA GLN A 344 -48.05 -12.39 34.96
C GLN A 344 -48.45 -11.43 33.83
N VAL A 345 -48.46 -10.12 34.11
CA VAL A 345 -48.77 -9.07 33.11
C VAL A 345 -47.50 -8.55 32.43
N SER A 346 -46.32 -9.06 32.82
CA SER A 346 -45.03 -8.68 32.25
C SER A 346 -44.95 -9.09 30.77
N PRO A 347 -44.43 -8.22 29.90
CA PRO A 347 -44.35 -8.48 28.46
C PRO A 347 -43.54 -9.74 28.10
N LEU A 348 -42.70 -10.27 28.99
CA LEU A 348 -41.91 -11.49 28.74
C LEU A 348 -42.79 -12.76 28.58
N ASN A 349 -43.89 -12.88 29.33
CA ASN A 349 -44.82 -14.01 29.17
C ASN A 349 -45.73 -13.87 27.95
N VAL A 350 -46.05 -12.63 27.57
CA VAL A 350 -46.87 -12.34 26.38
C VAL A 350 -46.06 -12.50 25.09
N ILE A 351 -44.78 -12.10 25.08
CA ILE A 351 -43.88 -12.34 23.95
C ILE A 351 -43.65 -13.86 23.74
N ALA A 352 -43.56 -14.63 24.83
CA ALA A 352 -43.45 -16.09 24.76
C ALA A 352 -44.72 -16.77 24.18
N SER A 353 -45.92 -16.21 24.41
CA SER A 353 -47.16 -16.72 23.80
C SER A 353 -47.38 -16.23 22.36
N MET A 354 -46.68 -15.19 21.90
CA MET A 354 -46.76 -14.67 20.53
C MET A 354 -45.76 -15.35 19.56
N GLN A 355 -44.77 -16.08 20.08
CA GLN A 355 -43.78 -16.84 19.29
C GLN A 355 -44.15 -18.34 19.10
N SER A 356 -45.21 -18.81 19.76
CA SER A 356 -45.85 -20.13 19.52
C SER A 356 -47.00 -19.99 18.54
#